data_AF-A0AAU9IJD4-F1
#
_entry.id   AF-A0AAU9IJD4-F1
#
_cell.length_a   1.000
_cell.length_b   1.000
_cell.length_c   1.000
_cell.angle_alpha   90.00
_cell.angle_beta   90.00
_cell.angle_gamma   90.00
#
_symmetry.space_group_name_H-M   'P 1'
#
loop_
_entity.id
_entity.type
_entity.pdbx_description
1 polymer ?
#
loop_
_entity_poly.entity_id
_entity_poly.type
_entity_poly.pdbx_seq_one_letter_code
_entity_poly.pdbx_strand_id
1 'polypeptide(L)'
;MQTESLGITIIRTEGYAHPCLGCYISVNGRLCDVITPLTEENEANAVIIPTKGNLRLAVNTMGKPGTFLGSVSCSLDIAKTQGYYWLPLLDPTQNDKIDEIPKEISNPKILIAINPRTNDNTSEKLSKLEETNDTERCSKSKSEILFNVGDQSTIKIVDQDTDMDSDYNIEIEKISKNSENLFGSSEIERYKLLARRYFELKSELKSTFIKLEKSQEKQAELEKELNLKKENESILTAQIQEKDSSISALKSTISNLKICNLSLENDQKKLQDKLNKHQNSRALEIESLRSENENLKKKLNQFETRTDKLQNVIHNLSADMSFNDSKINDENVFKDDFKENKGKNTSKNKEKCSSLDHSVLSDIDISLNNIVKKHKLESSFIKKQDHVYSYENKSVYILLRNGSLFFKSDNGYKPIVDLFAKPGNPRSLSKGQSTPKIQLVTNSPSNKRHRRFGSSNIILEKTKGFDFDRTIETQRHQSSERCLLGHGNEKGSKTPRSVAPLTDRTNRFKNGKAMHKAPFK
;
A
#
# COMPACT_ATOMS: atom_id res chain seq x y z
N MET A 1 -46.25 13.14 17.49
CA MET A 1 -45.16 12.47 18.23
C MET A 1 -43.90 12.63 17.40
N GLN A 2 -42.90 13.37 17.90
CA GLN A 2 -41.63 13.54 17.19
C GLN A 2 -40.86 12.22 17.30
N THR A 3 -40.61 11.58 16.18
CA THR A 3 -39.76 10.39 16.12
C THR A 3 -38.32 10.86 16.20
N GLU A 4 -37.68 10.64 17.35
CA GLU A 4 -36.24 10.81 17.48
C GLU A 4 -35.53 9.93 16.45
N SER A 5 -34.52 10.51 15.78
CA SER A 5 -33.78 9.85 14.71
C SER A 5 -32.29 9.81 15.03
N LEU A 6 -31.66 8.67 14.76
CA LEU A 6 -30.24 8.40 14.96
C LEU A 6 -29.52 8.36 13.62
N GLY A 7 -28.39 9.05 13.49
CA GLY A 7 -27.51 8.93 12.33
C GLY A 7 -26.52 7.79 12.54
N ILE A 8 -26.50 6.81 11.65
CA ILE A 8 -25.50 5.74 11.60
C ILE A 8 -24.66 5.89 10.35
N THR A 9 -23.34 5.89 10.52
CA THR A 9 -22.38 5.90 9.42
C THR A 9 -21.58 4.61 9.41
N ILE A 10 -21.52 3.92 8.26
CA ILE A 10 -20.65 2.75 8.10
C ILE A 10 -19.28 3.21 7.60
N ILE A 11 -18.26 2.94 8.39
CA ILE A 11 -16.90 3.42 8.11
C ILE A 11 -16.14 2.39 7.30
N ARG A 12 -15.99 1.17 7.83
CA ARG A 12 -15.24 0.10 7.15
C ARG A 12 -15.58 -1.29 7.68
N THR A 13 -15.17 -2.30 6.92
CA THR A 13 -15.22 -3.71 7.31
C THR A 13 -13.80 -4.30 7.31
N GLU A 14 -13.51 -5.21 8.23
CA GLU A 14 -12.23 -5.93 8.34
C GLU A 14 -12.48 -7.43 8.35
N GLY A 15 -11.54 -8.20 7.76
CA GLY A 15 -11.59 -9.67 7.74
C GLY A 15 -12.13 -10.31 6.45
N TYR A 16 -12.58 -9.52 5.47
CA TYR A 16 -13.01 -10.04 4.17
C TYR A 16 -12.08 -9.56 3.04
N ALA A 17 -11.54 -10.50 2.26
CA ALA A 17 -10.69 -10.22 1.10
C ALA A 17 -11.51 -10.09 -0.20
N HIS A 18 -12.55 -9.26 -0.20
CA HIS A 18 -13.42 -9.06 -1.36
C HIS A 18 -13.44 -7.59 -1.81
N PRO A 19 -13.25 -7.31 -3.12
CA PRO A 19 -13.11 -5.95 -3.63
C PRO A 19 -14.44 -5.19 -3.77
N CYS A 20 -15.59 -5.87 -3.66
CA CYS A 20 -16.90 -5.28 -3.86
C CYS A 20 -17.85 -5.74 -2.75
N LEU A 21 -17.80 -5.08 -1.60
CA LEU A 21 -18.66 -5.36 -0.45
C LEU A 21 -19.80 -4.33 -0.37
N GLY A 22 -20.98 -4.80 0.00
CA GLY A 22 -22.15 -3.98 0.30
C GLY A 22 -22.72 -4.31 1.67
N CYS A 23 -23.25 -3.30 2.38
CA CYS A 23 -23.93 -3.50 3.65
C CYS A 23 -25.41 -3.18 3.51
N TYR A 24 -26.26 -4.13 3.86
CA TYR A 24 -27.70 -3.96 3.98
C TYR A 24 -28.01 -3.57 5.43
N ILE A 25 -28.61 -2.41 5.60
CA ILE A 25 -29.00 -1.87 6.90
C ILE A 25 -30.49 -2.09 7.06
N SER A 26 -30.89 -2.83 8.09
CA SER A 26 -32.29 -3.07 8.38
C SER A 26 -32.62 -2.80 9.85
N VAL A 27 -33.81 -2.26 10.10
CA VAL A 27 -34.31 -1.98 11.45
C VAL A 27 -35.66 -2.66 11.62
N ASN A 28 -35.79 -3.48 12.66
CA ASN A 28 -37.00 -4.27 12.94
C ASN A 28 -37.44 -5.12 11.73
N GLY A 29 -36.49 -5.67 10.98
CA GLY A 29 -36.74 -6.49 9.79
C GLY A 29 -37.13 -5.71 8.53
N ARG A 30 -37.16 -4.37 8.58
CA ARG A 30 -37.36 -3.52 7.39
C ARG A 30 -36.04 -3.02 6.87
N LEU A 31 -35.78 -3.21 5.58
CA LEU A 31 -34.59 -2.66 4.92
C LEU A 31 -34.70 -1.12 4.90
N CYS A 32 -33.71 -0.45 5.47
CA CYS A 32 -33.60 1.01 5.48
C CYS A 32 -32.77 1.49 4.30
N ASP A 33 -31.59 0.91 4.11
CA ASP A 33 -30.67 1.33 3.06
C ASP A 33 -29.65 0.22 2.69
N VAL A 34 -28.95 0.41 1.57
CA VAL A 34 -27.87 -0.44 1.08
C VAL A 34 -26.67 0.42 0.70
N ILE A 35 -25.58 0.29 1.46
CA ILE A 35 -24.35 1.06 1.25
C ILE A 35 -23.37 0.27 0.39
N THR A 36 -22.98 0.83 -0.77
CA THR A 36 -22.02 0.24 -1.71
C THR A 36 -21.18 1.31 -2.42
N PRO A 37 -19.87 1.11 -2.61
CA PRO A 37 -19.03 0.04 -2.06
C PRO A 37 -18.50 0.36 -0.65
N LEU A 38 -18.37 -0.65 0.22
CA LEU A 38 -17.78 -0.51 1.57
C LEU A 38 -16.23 -0.42 1.57
N THR A 39 -15.60 -0.42 0.40
CA THR A 39 -14.14 -0.42 0.22
C THR A 39 -13.55 0.99 0.04
N GLU A 40 -14.38 2.03 0.02
CA GLU A 40 -13.95 3.42 -0.10
C GLU A 40 -14.37 4.21 1.15
N GLU A 41 -13.44 4.99 1.71
CA GLU A 41 -13.70 5.94 2.79
C GLU A 41 -14.54 7.10 2.22
N ASN A 42 -15.85 6.90 2.13
CA ASN A 42 -16.78 7.90 1.62
C ASN A 42 -17.60 8.49 2.77
N GLU A 43 -17.60 9.82 2.88
CA GLU A 43 -18.45 10.60 3.80
C GLU A 43 -19.96 10.39 3.56
N ALA A 44 -20.34 9.83 2.40
CA ALA A 44 -21.72 9.59 1.99
C ALA A 44 -22.40 8.35 2.63
N ASN A 45 -21.71 7.62 3.52
CA ASN A 45 -22.23 6.37 4.10
C ASN A 45 -23.12 6.57 5.35
N ALA A 46 -23.88 7.66 5.42
CA ALA A 46 -24.71 8.01 6.58
C ALA A 46 -26.20 7.73 6.33
N VAL A 47 -26.82 6.98 7.25
CA VAL A 47 -28.25 6.59 7.18
C VAL A 47 -28.96 7.03 8.45
N ILE A 48 -30.15 7.60 8.28
CA ILE A 48 -30.99 8.03 9.39
C ILE A 48 -31.96 6.90 9.73
N ILE A 49 -31.94 6.44 10.98
CA ILE A 49 -32.80 5.37 11.48
C ILE A 49 -33.54 5.78 12.76
N PRO A 50 -34.59 5.06 13.19
CA PRO A 50 -35.25 5.31 14.49
C PRO A 50 -34.29 5.11 15.67
N THR A 51 -34.52 5.79 16.80
CA THR A 51 -33.72 5.59 18.04
C THR A 51 -34.00 4.29 18.78
N LYS A 52 -35.08 3.59 18.47
CA LYS A 52 -35.50 2.34 19.12
C LYS A 52 -35.71 1.22 18.12
N GLY A 53 -35.36 0.00 18.53
CA GLY A 53 -35.55 -1.21 17.74
C GLY A 53 -34.29 -2.06 17.64
N ASN A 54 -34.36 -3.09 16.80
CA ASN A 54 -33.24 -3.97 16.51
C ASN A 54 -32.61 -3.58 15.18
N LEU A 55 -31.37 -3.11 15.23
CA LEU A 55 -30.53 -2.87 14.06
C LEU A 55 -29.93 -4.19 13.61
N ARG A 56 -30.01 -4.46 12.31
CA ARG A 56 -29.32 -5.58 11.68
C ARG A 56 -28.52 -5.09 10.48
N LEU A 57 -27.21 -5.33 10.53
CA LEU A 57 -26.26 -5.04 9.48
C LEU A 57 -25.88 -6.36 8.81
N ALA A 58 -26.07 -6.48 7.50
CA ALA A 58 -25.73 -7.68 6.73
C ALA A 58 -24.77 -7.34 5.60
N VAL A 59 -23.61 -7.99 5.57
CA VAL A 59 -22.55 -7.74 4.59
C VAL A 59 -22.59 -8.82 3.51
N ASN A 60 -22.71 -8.40 2.25
CA ASN A 60 -22.71 -9.28 1.09
C ASN A 60 -21.67 -8.83 0.06
N THR A 61 -21.26 -9.75 -0.81
CA THR A 61 -20.50 -9.38 -2.00
C THR A 61 -21.43 -8.87 -3.10
N MET A 62 -21.12 -7.72 -3.67
CA MET A 62 -21.87 -7.17 -4.81
C MET A 62 -21.41 -7.81 -6.12
N GLY A 63 -22.34 -8.05 -7.05
CA GLY A 63 -22.04 -8.61 -8.38
C GLY A 63 -22.07 -10.14 -8.49
N LYS A 64 -22.18 -10.87 -7.36
CA LYS A 64 -22.48 -12.32 -7.35
C LYS A 64 -23.76 -12.55 -6.54
N PRO A 65 -24.84 -13.06 -7.14
CA PRO A 65 -26.05 -13.36 -6.39
C PRO A 65 -25.76 -14.52 -5.42
N GLY A 66 -26.16 -14.35 -4.16
CA GLY A 66 -26.22 -15.43 -3.16
C GLY A 66 -25.01 -15.57 -2.22
N THR A 67 -23.99 -14.71 -2.30
CA THR A 67 -22.83 -14.76 -1.39
C THR A 67 -22.98 -13.77 -0.24
N PHE A 68 -23.72 -14.22 0.78
CA PHE A 68 -23.78 -13.60 2.10
C PHE A 68 -22.49 -13.90 2.86
N LEU A 69 -21.90 -12.88 3.51
CA LEU A 69 -20.64 -13.05 4.25
C LEU A 69 -20.87 -13.12 5.74
N GLY A 70 -21.66 -12.21 6.29
CA GLY A 70 -21.97 -12.20 7.72
C GLY A 70 -22.95 -11.11 8.10
N SER A 71 -23.57 -11.23 9.27
CA SER A 71 -24.42 -10.20 9.84
C SER A 71 -24.17 -9.99 11.33
N VAL A 72 -24.67 -8.87 11.81
CA VAL A 72 -24.80 -8.57 13.23
C VAL A 72 -26.13 -7.88 13.48
N SER A 73 -26.81 -8.35 14.52
CA SER A 73 -28.10 -7.85 15.00
C SER A 73 -27.93 -7.37 16.43
N CYS A 74 -28.23 -6.11 16.73
CA CYS A 74 -28.15 -5.57 18.09
C CYS A 74 -29.35 -4.67 18.39
N SER A 75 -29.70 -4.56 19.69
CA SER A 75 -30.65 -3.53 20.11
C SER A 75 -29.99 -2.16 20.01
N LEU A 76 -30.71 -1.19 19.46
CA LEU A 76 -30.27 0.21 19.40
C LEU A 76 -30.10 0.83 20.79
N ASP A 77 -30.69 0.21 21.82
CA ASP A 77 -30.47 0.62 23.21
C ASP A 77 -29.01 0.45 23.67
N ILE A 78 -28.28 -0.49 23.06
CA ILE A 78 -26.88 -0.78 23.37
C ILE A 78 -25.97 0.33 22.81
N ALA A 79 -26.42 1.05 21.79
CA ALA A 79 -25.62 1.95 20.98
C ALA A 79 -26.03 3.44 21.15
N LYS A 80 -26.53 3.80 22.33
CA LYS A 80 -27.07 5.14 22.64
C LYS A 80 -26.02 6.23 22.75
N THR A 81 -24.80 5.90 23.14
CA THR A 81 -23.72 6.88 23.27
C THR A 81 -23.17 7.26 21.89
N GLN A 82 -22.93 8.54 21.68
CA GLN A 82 -22.20 9.00 20.49
C GLN A 82 -20.82 8.35 20.46
N GLY A 83 -20.40 7.82 19.31
CA GLY A 83 -19.07 7.26 19.17
C GLY A 83 -18.94 6.19 18.10
N TYR A 84 -17.81 5.49 18.18
CA TYR A 84 -17.40 4.47 17.25
C TYR A 84 -17.53 3.09 17.88
N TYR A 85 -18.17 2.16 17.17
CA TYR A 85 -18.41 0.80 17.64
C TYR A 85 -17.90 -0.22 16.64
N TRP A 86 -17.02 -1.10 17.12
CA TRP A 86 -16.71 -2.33 16.41
C TRP A 86 -17.78 -3.36 16.75
N LEU A 87 -18.30 -4.04 15.74
CA LEU A 87 -19.26 -5.13 15.89
C LEU A 87 -18.74 -6.39 15.17
N PRO A 88 -18.81 -7.58 15.80
CA PRO A 88 -18.42 -8.83 15.15
C PRO A 88 -19.41 -9.16 14.03
N LEU A 89 -18.91 -9.64 12.89
CA LEU A 89 -19.75 -10.17 11.82
C LEU A 89 -19.85 -11.69 12.00
N LEU A 90 -21.05 -12.17 12.31
CA LEU A 90 -21.33 -13.57 12.57
C LEU A 90 -21.82 -14.27 11.30
N ASP A 91 -21.50 -15.56 11.18
CA ASP A 91 -21.92 -16.41 10.07
C ASP A 91 -23.46 -16.51 10.06
N PRO A 92 -24.14 -16.52 8.89
CA PRO A 92 -25.60 -16.63 8.80
C PRO A 92 -26.19 -17.88 9.48
N THR A 93 -25.38 -18.93 9.68
CA THR A 93 -25.79 -20.15 10.38
C THR A 93 -25.76 -20.00 11.90
N GLN A 94 -25.07 -18.99 12.41
CA GLN A 94 -25.01 -18.66 13.83
C GLN A 94 -26.02 -17.55 14.15
N ASN A 95 -26.56 -17.57 15.36
CA ASN A 95 -27.47 -16.52 15.82
C ASN A 95 -26.72 -15.19 15.77
N ASP A 96 -27.12 -14.29 14.87
CA ASP A 96 -26.41 -13.03 14.60
C ASP A 96 -26.67 -11.94 15.67
N LYS A 97 -27.41 -12.27 16.73
CA LYS A 97 -27.74 -11.36 17.82
C LYS A 97 -26.60 -11.20 18.82
N ILE A 98 -26.33 -9.93 19.16
CA ILE A 98 -25.48 -9.52 20.27
C ILE A 98 -26.29 -8.70 21.27
N ASP A 99 -26.13 -9.03 22.55
CA ASP A 99 -26.81 -8.35 23.66
C ASP A 99 -25.93 -7.25 24.28
N GLU A 100 -24.61 -7.34 24.13
CA GLU A 100 -23.63 -6.37 24.61
C GLU A 100 -22.48 -6.19 23.61
N ILE A 101 -21.83 -5.03 23.62
CA ILE A 101 -20.67 -4.74 22.75
C ILE A 101 -19.42 -5.42 23.33
N PRO A 102 -18.80 -6.38 22.63
CA PRO A 102 -17.62 -7.07 23.15
C PRO A 102 -16.43 -6.12 23.27
N LYS A 103 -15.64 -6.24 24.35
CA LYS A 103 -14.40 -5.45 24.54
C LYS A 103 -13.30 -5.85 23.55
N GLU A 104 -13.25 -7.11 23.18
CA GLU A 104 -12.30 -7.67 22.20
C GLU A 104 -13.08 -8.36 21.09
N ILE A 105 -12.80 -7.97 19.85
CA ILE A 105 -13.54 -8.45 18.67
C ILE A 105 -12.54 -9.03 17.67
N SER A 106 -12.64 -10.33 17.45
CA SER A 106 -11.91 -11.04 16.39
C SER A 106 -12.50 -10.72 15.01
N ASN A 107 -11.67 -10.84 13.97
CA ASN A 107 -12.16 -10.74 12.59
C ASN A 107 -13.06 -11.94 12.24
N PRO A 108 -14.12 -11.76 11.44
CA PRO A 108 -14.50 -10.55 10.71
C PRO A 108 -15.35 -9.55 11.54
N LYS A 109 -15.22 -8.25 11.25
CA LYS A 109 -15.87 -7.18 12.03
C LYS A 109 -16.19 -5.94 11.19
N ILE A 110 -17.15 -5.13 11.67
CA ILE A 110 -17.60 -3.88 11.03
C ILE A 110 -17.47 -2.71 12.01
N LEU A 111 -17.00 -1.56 11.52
CA LEU A 111 -16.91 -0.31 12.28
C LEU A 111 -18.05 0.63 11.88
N ILE A 112 -18.84 1.04 12.86
CA ILE A 112 -19.90 2.02 12.70
C ILE A 112 -19.65 3.25 13.57
N ALA A 113 -20.05 4.42 13.10
CA ALA A 113 -20.17 5.63 13.89
C ALA A 113 -21.65 5.96 14.14
N ILE A 114 -21.98 6.32 15.36
CA ILE A 114 -23.33 6.70 15.76
C ILE A 114 -23.31 8.14 16.23
N ASN A 115 -24.12 8.96 15.57
CA ASN A 115 -24.30 10.37 15.87
C ASN A 115 -25.77 10.61 16.25
N PRO A 116 -26.07 10.83 17.54
CA PRO A 116 -27.39 11.29 17.94
C PRO A 116 -27.59 12.69 17.35
N ARG A 117 -28.58 12.86 16.46
CA ARG A 117 -29.01 14.20 16.07
C ARG A 117 -29.76 14.78 17.26
N THR A 118 -29.13 15.70 17.98
CA THR A 118 -29.87 16.69 18.75
C THR A 118 -30.63 17.55 17.73
N ASN A 119 -31.93 17.74 17.94
CA ASN A 119 -32.76 18.61 17.11
C ASN A 119 -32.35 20.08 17.32
N ASP A 120 -31.16 20.47 16.90
CA ASP A 120 -30.72 21.84 16.93
C ASP A 120 -31.10 22.50 15.60
N ASN A 121 -32.22 23.24 15.66
CA ASN A 121 -32.75 24.13 14.63
C ASN A 121 -31.82 25.34 14.31
N THR A 122 -30.51 25.15 14.30
CA THR A 122 -29.52 26.22 14.09
C THR A 122 -28.94 26.23 12.68
N SER A 123 -29.13 25.16 11.89
CA SER A 123 -28.59 25.02 10.52
C SER A 123 -29.36 25.81 9.44
N GLU A 124 -30.59 26.26 9.67
CA GLU A 124 -31.40 26.97 8.66
C GLU A 124 -31.18 28.49 8.62
N LYS A 125 -30.38 29.05 9.54
CA LYS A 125 -30.05 30.49 9.55
C LYS A 125 -28.74 30.85 8.85
N LEU A 126 -27.89 29.88 8.54
CA LEU A 126 -26.58 30.11 7.90
C LEU A 126 -26.62 30.00 6.38
N SER A 127 -27.60 29.30 5.80
CA SER A 127 -27.73 29.13 4.34
C SER A 127 -28.44 30.29 3.61
N LYS A 128 -28.83 31.36 4.32
CA LYS A 128 -29.48 32.55 3.73
C LYS A 128 -28.58 33.78 3.62
N LEU A 129 -27.29 33.67 3.96
CA LEU A 129 -26.36 34.82 3.93
C LEU A 129 -25.34 34.79 2.77
N GLU A 130 -25.29 33.74 1.95
CA GLU A 130 -24.25 33.58 0.92
C GLU A 130 -24.72 33.84 -0.53
N GLU A 131 -25.98 34.20 -0.75
CA GLU A 131 -26.49 34.53 -2.09
C GLU A 131 -26.85 36.01 -2.23
N THR A 132 -25.84 36.89 -2.20
CA THR A 132 -25.83 38.14 -2.99
C THR A 132 -24.39 38.66 -3.12
N ASN A 133 -23.61 38.06 -4.01
CA ASN A 133 -22.44 38.71 -4.59
C ASN A 133 -22.78 39.03 -6.04
N ASP A 134 -23.05 40.30 -6.34
CA ASP A 134 -22.78 40.94 -7.63
C ASP A 134 -23.19 42.42 -7.56
N THR A 135 -22.28 43.29 -7.12
CA THR A 135 -22.16 44.63 -7.72
C THR A 135 -20.77 45.21 -7.46
N GLU A 136 -20.15 45.63 -8.55
CA GLU A 136 -18.83 46.24 -8.62
C GLU A 136 -18.71 47.60 -7.90
N ARG A 137 -17.45 47.90 -7.55
CA ARG A 137 -16.79 49.22 -7.47
C ARG A 137 -17.07 50.16 -6.29
N CYS A 138 -15.97 50.83 -5.93
CA CYS A 138 -15.83 51.98 -5.03
C CYS A 138 -15.70 51.55 -3.56
N SER A 139 -14.55 51.67 -2.90
CA SER A 139 -13.72 52.85 -2.82
C SER A 139 -12.43 52.50 -2.06
N LYS A 140 -11.35 53.17 -2.48
CA LYS A 140 -10.12 53.33 -1.73
C LYS A 140 -10.42 53.91 -0.33
N SER A 141 -9.47 53.70 0.58
CA SER A 141 -9.29 54.42 1.86
C SER A 141 -9.99 53.81 3.08
N LYS A 142 -9.31 52.88 3.76
CA LYS A 142 -9.31 52.76 5.24
C LYS A 142 -8.27 51.73 5.72
N SER A 143 -7.00 52.06 5.51
CA SER A 143 -5.88 51.42 6.21
C SER A 143 -4.94 52.52 6.68
N GLU A 144 -5.43 53.38 7.56
CA GLU A 144 -4.60 54.37 8.25
C GLU A 144 -5.25 54.73 9.59
N ILE A 145 -5.42 53.72 10.44
CA ILE A 145 -5.32 53.91 11.89
C ILE A 145 -4.48 52.74 12.39
N LEU A 146 -3.18 52.80 12.07
CA LEU A 146 -2.16 52.25 12.94
C LEU A 146 -2.27 53.02 14.25
N PHE A 147 -2.94 52.44 15.25
CA PHE A 147 -2.61 52.78 16.62
C PHE A 147 -1.26 52.12 16.92
N ASN A 148 -0.20 52.85 16.58
CA ASN A 148 1.04 52.82 17.35
C ASN A 148 0.68 53.21 18.79
N VAL A 149 0.36 52.22 19.62
CA VAL A 149 0.52 52.27 21.08
C VAL A 149 1.40 51.09 21.49
N GLY A 150 2.49 50.90 20.74
CA GLY A 150 3.71 50.33 21.28
C GLY A 150 4.54 51.52 21.75
N ASP A 151 4.96 51.49 23.01
CA ASP A 151 5.86 52.46 23.64
C ASP A 151 5.28 53.85 23.93
N GLN A 152 4.59 53.99 25.07
CA GLN A 152 4.91 55.01 26.08
C GLN A 152 3.93 54.94 27.26
N SER A 153 4.50 55.03 28.47
CA SER A 153 3.82 55.14 29.77
C SER A 153 3.12 53.88 30.30
N THR A 154 3.91 52.96 30.85
CA THR A 154 3.51 52.31 32.10
C THR A 154 3.27 53.41 33.12
N ILE A 155 2.02 53.85 33.21
CA ILE A 155 1.55 54.81 34.19
C ILE A 155 1.66 54.12 35.56
N LYS A 156 2.79 54.34 36.24
CA LYS A 156 2.97 54.05 37.67
C LYS A 156 2.11 55.04 38.48
N ILE A 157 0.78 54.91 38.45
CA ILE A 157 -0.12 55.74 39.28
C ILE A 157 -0.53 55.03 40.58
N VAL A 158 -0.23 53.74 40.76
CA VAL A 158 -0.86 52.98 41.86
C VAL A 158 -0.11 53.06 43.20
N ASP A 159 1.18 53.39 43.24
CA ASP A 159 1.96 53.29 44.49
C ASP A 159 2.19 54.62 45.24
N GLN A 160 1.91 55.78 44.65
CA GLN A 160 2.10 57.10 45.32
C GLN A 160 0.87 57.63 46.06
N ASP A 161 -0.25 56.93 45.99
CA ASP A 161 -1.55 57.41 46.45
C ASP A 161 -1.93 56.93 47.87
N THR A 162 -1.11 56.08 48.49
CA THR A 162 -1.40 55.48 49.81
C THR A 162 -1.03 56.39 50.98
N ASP A 163 -0.07 57.32 50.81
CA ASP A 163 0.30 58.30 51.83
C ASP A 163 -0.60 59.55 51.83
N MET A 164 -1.33 59.81 50.75
CA MET A 164 -2.23 60.97 50.60
C MET A 164 -3.61 60.79 51.29
N ASP A 165 -4.03 59.54 51.54
CA ASP A 165 -5.30 59.26 52.19
C ASP A 165 -5.23 59.47 53.73
N SER A 166 -4.05 59.45 54.36
CA SER A 166 -3.89 59.81 55.78
C SER A 166 -3.90 61.33 56.01
N ASP A 167 -3.29 62.10 55.12
CA ASP A 167 -3.20 63.55 55.25
C ASP A 167 -4.55 64.25 55.00
N TYR A 168 -5.35 63.72 54.05
CA TYR A 168 -6.71 64.22 53.82
C TYR A 168 -7.67 63.96 55.00
N ASN A 169 -7.52 62.84 55.70
CA ASN A 169 -8.32 62.56 56.89
C ASN A 169 -7.99 63.52 58.04
N ILE A 170 -6.71 63.88 58.21
CA ILE A 170 -6.26 64.86 59.20
C ILE A 170 -6.76 66.27 58.86
N GLU A 171 -6.81 66.62 57.57
CA GLU A 171 -7.27 67.94 57.11
C GLU A 171 -8.80 68.10 57.19
N ILE A 172 -9.57 67.03 56.89
CA ILE A 172 -11.01 66.98 57.14
C ILE A 172 -11.32 67.08 58.64
N GLU A 173 -10.53 66.47 59.51
CA GLU A 173 -10.72 66.56 60.96
C GLU A 173 -10.43 67.97 61.51
N LYS A 174 -9.43 68.66 60.96
CA LYS A 174 -9.14 70.08 61.27
C LYS A 174 -10.24 71.03 60.80
N ILE A 175 -10.79 70.81 59.60
CA ILE A 175 -11.90 71.61 59.06
C ILE A 175 -13.20 71.33 59.83
N SER A 176 -13.44 70.07 60.25
CA SER A 176 -14.60 69.71 61.08
C SER A 176 -14.58 70.39 62.44
N LYS A 177 -13.40 70.53 63.09
CA LYS A 177 -13.27 71.20 64.40
C LYS A 177 -13.45 72.72 64.33
N ASN A 178 -13.19 73.36 63.18
CA ASN A 178 -13.34 74.80 62.99
C ASN A 178 -14.74 75.22 62.47
N SER A 179 -15.44 74.33 61.77
CA SER A 179 -16.75 74.62 61.15
C SER A 179 -17.97 74.38 62.06
N GLU A 180 -17.81 73.62 63.16
CA GLU A 180 -18.84 73.43 64.20
C GLU A 180 -19.33 74.74 64.84
N ASN A 181 -18.58 75.84 64.69
CA ASN A 181 -18.94 77.16 65.21
C ASN A 181 -19.63 78.09 64.20
N LEU A 182 -19.79 77.72 62.92
CA LEU A 182 -20.30 78.62 61.86
C LEU A 182 -21.40 78.06 60.95
N PHE A 183 -21.53 76.74 60.82
CA PHE A 183 -22.58 76.10 60.02
C PHE A 183 -23.35 75.09 60.87
N GLY A 184 -24.68 75.04 60.70
CA GLY A 184 -25.53 74.13 61.47
C GLY A 184 -25.11 72.67 61.30
N SER A 185 -25.21 71.87 62.37
CA SER A 185 -24.76 70.46 62.43
C SER A 185 -25.19 69.59 61.24
N SER A 186 -26.32 69.92 60.60
CA SER A 186 -26.86 69.25 59.43
C SER A 186 -26.00 69.36 58.16
N GLU A 187 -25.32 70.49 57.91
CA GLU A 187 -24.53 70.66 56.67
C GLU A 187 -23.18 69.93 56.77
N ILE A 188 -22.59 69.91 57.96
CA ILE A 188 -21.35 69.17 58.25
C ILE A 188 -21.57 67.66 58.07
N GLU A 189 -22.70 67.11 58.54
CA GLU A 189 -23.06 65.72 58.29
C GLU A 189 -23.22 65.41 56.80
N ARG A 190 -23.82 66.32 56.04
CA ARG A 190 -23.97 66.17 54.58
C ARG A 190 -22.61 66.08 53.89
N TYR A 191 -21.65 66.94 54.24
CA TYR A 191 -20.30 66.90 53.68
C TYR A 191 -19.55 65.61 54.07
N LYS A 192 -19.68 65.14 55.32
CA LYS A 192 -19.11 63.85 55.75
C LYS A 192 -19.68 62.68 54.94
N LEU A 193 -20.99 62.69 54.66
CA LEU A 193 -21.64 61.68 53.82
C LEU A 193 -21.13 61.71 52.37
N LEU A 194 -21.00 62.91 51.79
CA LEU A 194 -20.45 63.12 50.45
C LEU A 194 -19.00 62.62 50.33
N ALA A 195 -18.16 62.92 51.33
CA ALA A 195 -16.77 62.46 51.36
C ALA A 195 -16.66 60.93 51.43
N ARG A 196 -17.47 60.27 52.28
CA ARG A 196 -17.54 58.79 52.33
C ARG A 196 -17.95 58.20 50.98
N ARG A 197 -18.99 58.77 50.36
CA ARG A 197 -19.47 58.30 49.06
C ARG A 197 -18.44 58.49 47.95
N TYR A 198 -17.69 59.60 47.98
CA TYR A 198 -16.58 59.83 47.06
C TYR A 198 -15.47 58.79 47.22
N PHE A 199 -15.11 58.44 48.47
CA PHE A 199 -14.11 57.41 48.76
C PHE A 199 -14.55 56.02 48.29
N GLU A 200 -15.80 55.65 48.56
CA GLU A 200 -16.40 54.41 48.06
C GLU A 200 -16.33 54.34 46.53
N LEU A 201 -16.78 55.39 45.83
CA LEU A 201 -16.70 55.50 44.37
C LEU A 201 -15.25 55.40 43.84
N LYS A 202 -14.29 56.05 44.51
CA LYS A 202 -12.85 55.97 44.15
C LYS A 202 -12.33 54.53 44.30
N SER A 203 -12.71 53.84 45.37
CA SER A 203 -12.31 52.45 45.62
C SER A 203 -12.93 51.49 44.61
N GLU A 204 -14.21 51.69 44.27
CA GLU A 204 -14.90 50.91 43.24
C GLU A 204 -14.25 51.11 41.88
N LEU A 205 -13.97 52.37 41.50
CA LEU A 205 -13.29 52.69 40.24
C LEU A 205 -11.92 52.01 40.14
N LYS A 206 -11.09 52.08 41.19
CA LYS A 206 -9.80 51.36 41.25
C LYS A 206 -9.99 49.85 41.07
N SER A 207 -10.99 49.27 41.73
CA SER A 207 -11.29 47.84 41.59
C SER A 207 -11.74 47.45 40.18
N THR A 208 -12.51 48.31 39.50
CA THR A 208 -12.95 48.08 38.12
C THR A 208 -11.79 48.20 37.14
N PHE A 209 -10.86 49.13 37.36
CA PHE A 209 -9.67 49.29 36.52
C PHE A 209 -8.78 48.04 36.56
N ILE A 210 -8.50 47.51 37.75
CA ILE A 210 -7.72 46.27 37.92
C ILE A 210 -8.40 45.08 37.22
N LYS A 211 -9.74 44.99 37.31
CA LYS A 211 -10.49 43.93 36.61
C LYS A 211 -10.39 44.06 35.09
N LEU A 212 -10.42 45.29 34.58
CA LEU A 212 -10.37 45.58 33.14
C LEU A 212 -8.97 45.29 32.57
N GLU A 213 -7.92 45.68 33.30
CA GLU A 213 -6.52 45.36 32.95
C GLU A 213 -6.29 43.84 32.90
N LYS A 214 -6.72 43.10 33.92
CA LYS A 214 -6.67 41.62 33.93
C LYS A 214 -7.46 40.99 32.77
N SER A 215 -8.60 41.58 32.41
CA SER A 215 -9.39 41.11 31.26
C SER A 215 -8.65 41.35 29.94
N GLN A 216 -7.95 42.47 29.81
CA GLN A 216 -7.20 42.82 28.61
C GLN A 216 -5.96 41.91 28.45
N GLU A 217 -5.24 41.63 29.54
CA GLU A 217 -4.14 40.66 29.54
C GLU A 217 -4.60 39.26 29.11
N LYS A 218 -5.73 38.79 29.67
CA LYS A 218 -6.32 37.49 29.31
C LYS A 218 -6.74 37.44 27.83
N GLN A 219 -7.25 38.55 27.29
CA GLN A 219 -7.60 38.64 25.88
C GLN A 219 -6.36 38.55 24.98
N ALA A 220 -5.26 39.24 25.34
CA ALA A 220 -4.00 39.16 24.61
C ALA A 220 -3.38 37.76 24.65
N GLU A 221 -3.51 37.03 25.77
CA GLU A 221 -3.05 35.64 25.89
C GLU A 221 -3.87 34.69 24.99
N LEU A 222 -5.19 34.84 24.97
CA LEU A 222 -6.07 34.06 24.09
C LEU A 222 -5.78 34.31 22.60
N GLU A 223 -5.46 35.56 22.21
CA GLU A 223 -5.08 35.87 20.82
C GLU A 223 -3.75 35.21 20.43
N LYS A 224 -2.76 35.17 21.33
CA LYS A 224 -1.51 34.44 21.11
C LYS A 224 -1.75 32.94 20.93
N GLU A 225 -2.57 32.34 21.79
CA GLU A 225 -2.92 30.92 21.69
C GLU A 225 -3.67 30.61 20.39
N LEU A 226 -4.60 31.49 19.97
CA LEU A 226 -5.32 31.37 18.71
C LEU A 226 -4.37 31.39 17.51
N ASN A 227 -3.41 32.32 17.49
CA ASN A 227 -2.44 32.42 16.40
C ASN A 227 -1.54 31.19 16.31
N LEU A 228 -1.08 30.67 17.46
CA LEU A 228 -0.30 29.43 17.51
C LEU A 228 -1.11 28.22 16.99
N LYS A 229 -2.40 28.13 17.35
CA LYS A 229 -3.30 27.08 16.84
C LYS A 229 -3.50 27.16 15.33
N LYS A 230 -3.68 28.37 14.78
CA LYS A 230 -3.79 28.59 13.32
C LYS A 230 -2.53 28.19 12.57
N GLU A 231 -1.35 28.50 13.13
CA GLU A 231 -0.08 28.09 12.53
C GLU A 231 0.07 26.56 12.51
N ASN A 232 -0.25 25.90 13.63
CA ASN A 232 -0.25 24.43 13.70
C ASN A 232 -1.23 23.80 12.71
N GLU A 233 -2.44 24.35 12.58
CA GLU A 233 -3.44 23.89 11.61
C GLU A 233 -2.95 24.03 10.17
N SER A 234 -2.28 25.14 9.84
CA SER A 234 -1.64 25.37 8.53
C SER A 234 -0.57 24.30 8.22
N ILE A 235 0.26 23.94 9.22
CA ILE A 235 1.28 22.90 9.06
C ILE A 235 0.64 21.53 8.84
N LEU A 236 -0.39 21.19 9.63
CA LEU A 236 -1.12 19.92 9.53
C LEU A 236 -1.82 19.78 8.16
N THR A 237 -2.46 20.84 7.67
CA THR A 237 -3.12 20.84 6.36
C THR A 237 -2.12 20.68 5.21
N ALA A 238 -0.94 21.32 5.28
CA ALA A 238 0.13 21.10 4.30
C ALA A 238 0.64 19.65 4.28
N GLN A 239 0.81 19.03 5.47
CA GLN A 239 1.21 17.63 5.57
C GLN A 239 0.15 16.67 4.98
N ILE A 240 -1.13 16.93 5.23
CA ILE A 240 -2.23 16.14 4.65
C ILE A 240 -2.18 16.21 3.12
N GLN A 241 -2.04 17.41 2.53
CA GLN A 241 -1.93 17.59 1.08
C GLN A 241 -0.72 16.86 0.47
N GLU A 242 0.43 16.86 1.15
CA GLU A 242 1.61 16.11 0.72
C GLU A 242 1.35 14.59 0.70
N LYS A 243 0.68 14.08 1.74
CA LYS A 243 0.31 12.66 1.82
C LYS A 243 -0.73 12.28 0.78
N ASP A 244 -1.71 13.12 0.51
CA ASP A 244 -2.72 12.89 -0.54
C ASP A 244 -2.11 12.86 -1.94
N SER A 245 -1.14 13.74 -2.20
CA SER A 245 -0.35 13.74 -3.44
C SER A 245 0.44 12.43 -3.59
N SER A 246 1.05 11.97 -2.49
CA SER A 246 1.78 10.69 -2.46
C SER A 246 0.88 9.48 -2.67
N ILE A 247 -0.31 9.46 -2.04
CA ILE A 247 -1.32 8.43 -2.21
C ILE A 247 -1.81 8.39 -3.66
N SER A 248 -2.05 9.56 -4.27
CA SER A 248 -2.49 9.67 -5.66
C SER A 248 -1.43 9.13 -6.63
N ALA A 249 -0.15 9.43 -6.39
CA ALA A 249 0.96 8.85 -7.15
C ALA A 249 1.05 7.32 -6.97
N LEU A 250 0.88 6.79 -5.76
CA LEU A 250 0.87 5.35 -5.54
C LEU A 250 -0.33 4.67 -6.24
N LYS A 251 -1.52 5.27 -6.21
CA LYS A 251 -2.71 4.77 -6.92
C LYS A 251 -2.45 4.67 -8.43
N SER A 252 -1.79 5.65 -9.04
CA SER A 252 -1.45 5.59 -10.47
C SER A 252 -0.44 4.49 -10.78
N THR A 253 0.59 4.30 -9.95
CA THR A 253 1.54 3.19 -10.11
C THR A 253 0.88 1.82 -9.98
N ILE A 254 -0.07 1.65 -9.05
CA ILE A 254 -0.84 0.41 -8.89
C ILE A 254 -1.68 0.14 -10.14
N SER A 255 -2.32 1.18 -10.70
CA SER A 255 -3.10 1.06 -11.94
C SER A 255 -2.20 0.59 -13.10
N ASN A 256 -1.03 1.20 -13.27
CA ASN A 256 -0.07 0.83 -14.30
C ASN A 256 0.43 -0.61 -14.14
N LEU A 257 0.73 -1.03 -12.90
CA LEU A 257 1.13 -2.42 -12.61
C LEU A 257 0.01 -3.42 -12.92
N LYS A 258 -1.25 -3.09 -12.65
CA LYS A 258 -2.39 -3.94 -13.03
C LYS A 258 -2.49 -4.11 -14.54
N ILE A 259 -2.31 -3.03 -15.31
CA ILE A 259 -2.30 -3.08 -16.79
C ILE A 259 -1.15 -3.96 -17.29
N CYS A 260 0.06 -3.80 -16.72
CA CYS A 260 1.22 -4.64 -17.06
C CYS A 260 0.98 -6.12 -16.75
N ASN A 261 0.38 -6.45 -15.59
CA ASN A 261 0.07 -7.83 -15.23
C ASN A 261 -0.94 -8.46 -16.20
N LEU A 262 -2.00 -7.74 -16.58
CA LEU A 262 -2.95 -8.22 -17.59
C LEU A 262 -2.28 -8.49 -18.94
N SER A 263 -1.32 -7.66 -19.34
CA SER A 263 -0.54 -7.91 -20.56
C SER A 263 0.31 -9.18 -20.44
N LEU A 264 0.97 -9.38 -19.30
CA LEU A 264 1.80 -10.57 -19.05
C LEU A 264 0.97 -11.85 -19.01
N GLU A 265 -0.21 -11.84 -18.38
CA GLU A 265 -1.14 -12.97 -18.37
C GLU A 265 -1.60 -13.34 -19.78
N ASN A 266 -1.89 -12.34 -20.62
CA ASN A 266 -2.25 -12.56 -22.02
C ASN A 266 -1.09 -13.18 -22.82
N ASP A 267 0.15 -12.74 -22.60
CA ASP A 267 1.31 -13.30 -23.28
C ASP A 267 1.64 -14.71 -22.78
N GLN A 268 1.48 -14.98 -21.49
CA GLN A 268 1.58 -16.32 -20.93
C GLN A 268 0.54 -17.26 -21.57
N LYS A 269 -0.70 -16.81 -21.72
CA LYS A 269 -1.76 -17.58 -22.40
C LYS A 269 -1.40 -17.86 -23.86
N LYS A 270 -0.91 -16.86 -24.61
CA LYS A 270 -0.46 -17.05 -26.01
C LYS A 270 0.69 -18.06 -26.11
N LEU A 271 1.64 -18.01 -25.18
CA LEU A 271 2.76 -18.97 -25.14
C LEU A 271 2.26 -20.38 -24.82
N GLN A 272 1.32 -20.51 -23.88
CA GLN A 272 0.69 -21.80 -23.56
C GLN A 272 -0.04 -22.38 -24.78
N ASP A 273 -0.78 -21.56 -25.52
CA ASP A 273 -1.47 -21.98 -26.74
C ASP A 273 -0.48 -22.43 -27.83
N LYS A 274 0.65 -21.73 -27.99
CA LYS A 274 1.72 -22.13 -28.91
C LYS A 274 2.35 -23.46 -28.48
N LEU A 275 2.62 -23.64 -27.19
CA LEU A 275 3.19 -24.87 -26.64
C LEU A 275 2.26 -26.06 -26.92
N ASN A 276 0.97 -25.91 -26.64
CA ASN A 276 -0.04 -26.94 -26.89
C ASN A 276 -0.13 -27.28 -28.39
N LYS A 277 -0.08 -26.27 -29.28
CA LYS A 277 -0.03 -26.50 -30.74
C LYS A 277 1.20 -27.32 -31.15
N HIS A 278 2.38 -26.97 -30.66
CA HIS A 278 3.60 -27.73 -30.95
C HIS A 278 3.56 -29.16 -30.41
N GLN A 279 3.02 -29.37 -29.20
CA GLN A 279 2.83 -30.70 -28.64
C GLN A 279 1.89 -31.56 -29.48
N ASN A 280 0.78 -30.98 -29.93
CA ASN A 280 -0.18 -31.68 -30.79
C ASN A 280 0.43 -32.02 -32.16
N SER A 281 1.15 -31.08 -32.80
CA SER A 281 1.84 -31.35 -34.06
C SER A 281 2.88 -32.45 -33.92
N ARG A 282 3.67 -32.43 -32.83
CA ARG A 282 4.68 -33.47 -32.55
C ARG A 282 4.04 -34.83 -32.26
N ALA A 283 2.90 -34.86 -31.57
CA ALA A 283 2.15 -36.11 -31.34
C ALA A 283 1.66 -36.73 -32.65
N LEU A 284 1.15 -35.91 -33.59
CA LEU A 284 0.75 -36.37 -34.92
C LEU A 284 1.93 -36.90 -35.74
N GLU A 285 3.08 -36.22 -35.69
CA GLU A 285 4.30 -36.66 -36.36
C GLU A 285 4.80 -38.01 -35.82
N ILE A 286 4.83 -38.17 -34.50
CA ILE A 286 5.20 -39.44 -33.84
C ILE A 286 4.26 -40.56 -34.30
N GLU A 287 2.95 -40.30 -34.39
CA GLU A 287 1.98 -41.31 -34.82
C GLU A 287 2.16 -41.69 -36.29
N SER A 288 2.46 -40.71 -37.16
CA SER A 288 2.83 -40.97 -38.55
C SER A 288 4.06 -41.88 -38.65
N LEU A 289 5.14 -41.55 -37.92
CA LEU A 289 6.37 -42.36 -37.89
C LEU A 289 6.16 -43.76 -37.31
N ARG A 290 5.27 -43.92 -36.32
CA ARG A 290 4.88 -45.23 -35.80
C ARG A 290 4.19 -46.07 -36.86
N SER A 291 3.26 -45.49 -37.62
CA SER A 291 2.56 -46.19 -38.70
C SER A 291 3.52 -46.63 -39.81
N GLU A 292 4.52 -45.80 -40.13
CA GLU A 292 5.55 -46.12 -41.12
C GLU A 292 6.46 -47.26 -40.64
N ASN A 293 6.91 -47.21 -39.38
CA ASN A 293 7.71 -48.28 -38.78
C ASN A 293 6.97 -49.61 -38.75
N GLU A 294 5.68 -49.62 -38.42
CA GLU A 294 4.85 -50.83 -38.49
C GLU A 294 4.76 -51.39 -39.91
N ASN A 295 4.63 -50.52 -40.92
CA ASN A 295 4.66 -50.94 -42.32
C ASN A 295 6.02 -51.52 -42.75
N LEU A 296 7.13 -50.90 -42.32
CA LEU A 296 8.48 -51.41 -42.58
C LEU A 296 8.73 -52.75 -41.89
N LYS A 297 8.27 -52.91 -40.65
CA LYS A 297 8.35 -54.18 -39.91
C LYS A 297 7.57 -55.29 -40.62
N LYS A 298 6.37 -55.01 -41.13
CA LYS A 298 5.62 -55.97 -41.96
C LYS A 298 6.40 -56.36 -43.22
N LYS A 299 7.01 -55.40 -43.92
CA LYS A 299 7.85 -55.70 -45.10
C LYS A 299 9.07 -56.53 -44.74
N LEU A 300 9.73 -56.24 -43.62
CA LEU A 300 10.89 -57.00 -43.13
C LEU A 300 10.51 -58.46 -42.88
N ASN A 301 9.42 -58.72 -42.14
CA ASN A 301 8.93 -60.08 -41.90
C ASN A 301 8.56 -60.82 -43.20
N GLN A 302 8.03 -60.11 -44.20
CA GLN A 302 7.78 -60.69 -45.53
C GLN A 302 9.07 -61.06 -46.26
N PHE A 303 10.14 -60.27 -46.10
CA PHE A 303 11.45 -60.61 -46.65
C PHE A 303 12.10 -61.78 -45.91
N GLU A 304 12.05 -61.80 -44.58
CA GLU A 304 12.56 -62.91 -43.75
C GLU A 304 11.88 -64.23 -44.13
N THR A 305 10.55 -64.27 -44.18
CA THR A 305 9.81 -65.47 -44.61
C THR A 305 10.13 -65.92 -46.04
N ARG A 306 10.45 -64.99 -46.96
CA ARG A 306 10.93 -65.34 -48.32
C ARG A 306 12.34 -65.92 -48.28
N THR A 307 13.23 -65.34 -47.47
CA THR A 307 14.59 -65.82 -47.27
C THR A 307 14.60 -67.22 -46.67
N ASP A 308 13.78 -67.48 -45.65
CA ASP A 308 13.64 -68.81 -45.03
C ASP A 308 13.15 -69.85 -46.04
N LYS A 309 12.15 -69.48 -46.86
CA LYS A 309 11.67 -70.34 -47.96
C LYS A 309 12.79 -70.64 -48.97
N LEU A 310 13.56 -69.63 -49.34
CA LEU A 310 14.68 -69.79 -50.27
C LEU A 310 15.78 -70.66 -49.68
N GLN A 311 16.13 -70.48 -48.41
CA GLN A 311 17.09 -71.32 -47.69
C GLN A 311 16.62 -72.78 -47.64
N ASN A 312 15.33 -73.03 -47.40
CA ASN A 312 14.78 -74.39 -47.45
C ASN A 312 14.88 -75.00 -48.86
N VAL A 313 14.64 -74.22 -49.91
CA VAL A 313 14.82 -74.69 -51.30
C VAL A 313 16.29 -75.02 -51.58
N ILE A 314 17.22 -74.15 -51.17
CA ILE A 314 18.66 -74.40 -51.29
C ILE A 314 19.05 -75.67 -50.54
N HIS A 315 18.58 -75.84 -49.30
CA HIS A 315 18.84 -77.03 -48.49
C HIS A 315 18.35 -78.31 -49.19
N ASN A 316 17.10 -78.32 -49.70
CA ASN A 316 16.55 -79.46 -50.43
C ASN A 316 17.36 -79.79 -51.68
N LEU A 317 17.72 -78.78 -52.48
CA LEU A 317 18.57 -78.97 -53.67
C LEU A 317 19.96 -79.51 -53.31
N SER A 318 20.54 -79.05 -52.19
CA SER A 318 21.84 -79.57 -51.71
C SER A 318 21.76 -81.01 -51.20
N ALA A 319 20.64 -81.42 -50.60
CA ALA A 319 20.40 -82.80 -50.20
C ALA A 319 20.15 -83.73 -51.41
N ASP A 320 19.53 -83.23 -52.48
CA ASP A 320 19.37 -83.99 -53.73
C ASP A 320 20.72 -84.14 -54.47
N MET A 321 21.65 -83.20 -54.28
CA MET A 321 22.99 -83.23 -54.86
C MET A 321 23.98 -84.11 -54.08
N SER A 322 23.72 -84.43 -52.81
CA SER A 322 24.60 -85.27 -51.97
C SER A 322 24.45 -86.78 -52.20
N PHE A 323 23.64 -87.21 -53.17
CA PHE A 323 23.54 -88.61 -53.60
C PHE A 323 24.48 -89.01 -54.75
N ASN A 324 25.37 -88.11 -55.19
CA ASN A 324 26.40 -88.41 -56.20
C ASN A 324 27.77 -87.83 -55.79
N ASP A 325 28.31 -88.27 -54.66
CA ASP A 325 29.74 -88.15 -54.39
C ASP A 325 30.48 -89.40 -54.89
N SER A 326 30.76 -89.42 -56.19
CA SER A 326 31.99 -90.01 -56.69
C SER A 326 32.88 -88.88 -57.20
N LYS A 327 33.85 -88.50 -56.36
CA LYS A 327 35.14 -87.87 -56.69
C LYS A 327 35.13 -86.81 -57.78
N ILE A 328 35.17 -85.54 -57.39
CA ILE A 328 36.02 -84.56 -58.06
C ILE A 328 36.70 -83.71 -56.98
N ASN A 329 37.98 -84.01 -56.76
CA ASN A 329 38.95 -83.01 -56.31
C ASN A 329 38.96 -81.90 -57.36
N ASP A 330 38.76 -80.66 -56.95
CA ASP A 330 39.66 -79.60 -57.42
C ASP A 330 39.62 -78.41 -56.45
N GLU A 331 40.82 -78.11 -55.98
CA GLU A 331 41.18 -76.93 -55.25
C GLU A 331 41.04 -75.68 -56.13
N ASN A 332 40.90 -74.53 -55.46
CA ASN A 332 41.27 -73.19 -55.94
C ASN A 332 40.36 -72.50 -56.97
N VAL A 333 39.27 -71.87 -56.52
CA VAL A 333 38.96 -70.47 -56.89
C VAL A 333 38.10 -69.82 -55.78
N PHE A 334 38.75 -69.35 -54.71
CA PHE A 334 38.13 -68.37 -53.79
C PHE A 334 39.21 -67.40 -53.33
N LYS A 335 39.36 -66.32 -54.08
CA LYS A 335 39.96 -65.04 -53.70
C LYS A 335 39.89 -64.14 -54.93
N ASP A 336 38.79 -63.42 -55.08
CA ASP A 336 38.84 -61.98 -55.39
C ASP A 336 37.41 -61.41 -55.44
N ASP A 337 37.33 -60.14 -55.04
CA ASP A 337 36.16 -59.25 -55.05
C ASP A 337 35.15 -59.34 -53.88
N PHE A 338 35.66 -59.23 -52.65
CA PHE A 338 34.97 -58.45 -51.61
C PHE A 338 35.74 -57.14 -51.38
N LYS A 339 35.53 -56.18 -52.28
CA LYS A 339 35.98 -54.80 -52.07
C LYS A 339 35.03 -54.07 -51.12
N GLU A 340 35.63 -53.79 -49.98
CA GLU A 340 35.30 -52.86 -48.93
C GLU A 340 34.45 -51.66 -49.38
N ASN A 341 33.29 -51.61 -48.75
CA ASN A 341 32.35 -50.50 -48.73
C ASN A 341 32.89 -49.42 -47.78
N LYS A 342 33.61 -48.39 -48.26
CA LYS A 342 33.82 -47.14 -47.50
C LYS A 342 33.87 -45.90 -48.40
N GLY A 343 32.86 -45.06 -48.22
CA GLY A 343 32.99 -43.61 -48.39
C GLY A 343 32.59 -43.07 -49.76
N LYS A 344 31.30 -42.74 -49.91
CA LYS A 344 30.79 -41.59 -50.69
C LYS A 344 29.27 -41.61 -50.62
N ASN A 345 28.70 -41.02 -49.58
CA ASN A 345 27.38 -40.38 -49.57
C ASN A 345 27.18 -39.68 -48.23
N THR A 346 27.86 -38.55 -48.06
CA THR A 346 27.51 -37.57 -47.03
C THR A 346 27.48 -36.17 -47.64
N SER A 347 26.29 -35.58 -47.58
CA SER A 347 25.97 -34.15 -47.52
C SER A 347 26.49 -33.24 -48.65
N LYS A 348 25.64 -33.07 -49.67
CA LYS A 348 25.36 -31.72 -50.19
C LYS A 348 24.59 -30.96 -49.10
N ASN A 349 25.29 -30.19 -48.30
CA ASN A 349 24.79 -28.94 -47.70
C ASN A 349 25.99 -28.21 -47.10
N LYS A 350 26.65 -27.43 -47.96
CA LYS A 350 27.63 -26.43 -47.51
C LYS A 350 26.80 -25.25 -46.98
N GLU A 351 26.42 -25.37 -45.72
CA GLU A 351 25.81 -24.29 -44.96
C GLU A 351 26.72 -23.06 -45.02
N LYS A 352 26.09 -21.93 -45.35
CA LYS A 352 26.60 -20.60 -45.03
C LYS A 352 26.88 -20.56 -43.53
N CYS A 353 28.15 -20.59 -43.15
CA CYS A 353 28.60 -20.07 -41.86
C CYS A 353 28.41 -18.55 -41.88
N SER A 354 27.19 -18.10 -41.57
CA SER A 354 26.90 -16.73 -41.18
C SER A 354 25.60 -16.70 -40.38
N SER A 355 25.60 -17.34 -39.22
CA SER A 355 24.68 -16.97 -38.16
C SER A 355 25.50 -16.86 -36.89
N LEU A 356 25.97 -15.65 -36.59
CA LEU A 356 26.28 -15.28 -35.22
C LEU A 356 25.04 -15.65 -34.39
N ASP A 357 25.27 -16.39 -33.32
CA ASP A 357 24.26 -16.91 -32.40
C ASP A 357 23.18 -15.86 -32.05
N HIS A 358 21.98 -16.06 -32.57
CA HIS A 358 20.79 -15.30 -32.14
C HIS A 358 20.46 -15.53 -30.66
N SER A 359 21.01 -16.56 -30.01
CA SER A 359 20.89 -16.78 -28.56
C SER A 359 21.66 -15.73 -27.75
N VAL A 360 22.90 -15.41 -28.14
CA VAL A 360 23.74 -14.43 -27.46
C VAL A 360 23.18 -13.00 -27.59
N LEU A 361 22.51 -12.70 -28.71
CA LEU A 361 21.84 -11.42 -28.92
C LEU A 361 20.65 -11.22 -27.98
N SER A 362 19.91 -12.29 -27.67
CA SER A 362 18.84 -12.27 -26.67
C SER A 362 19.38 -12.02 -25.26
N ASP A 363 20.56 -12.55 -24.93
CA ASP A 363 21.14 -12.42 -23.60
C ASP A 363 21.60 -10.99 -23.28
N ILE A 364 22.01 -10.22 -24.29
CA ILE A 364 22.36 -8.79 -24.14
C ILE A 364 21.10 -7.99 -23.79
N ASP A 365 20.02 -8.19 -24.54
CA ASP A 365 18.74 -7.48 -24.32
C ASP A 365 18.17 -7.79 -22.94
N ILE A 366 18.22 -9.05 -22.50
CA ILE A 366 17.77 -9.48 -21.16
C ILE A 366 18.65 -8.86 -20.07
N SER A 367 19.98 -8.94 -20.21
CA SER A 367 20.92 -8.41 -19.24
C SER A 367 20.81 -6.89 -19.11
N LEU A 368 20.59 -6.19 -20.24
CA LEU A 368 20.44 -4.74 -20.27
C LEU A 368 19.14 -4.33 -19.58
N ASN A 369 18.03 -5.00 -19.89
CA ASN A 369 16.74 -4.76 -19.23
C ASN A 369 16.81 -4.99 -17.72
N ASN A 370 17.54 -6.00 -17.25
CA ASN A 370 17.72 -6.27 -15.83
C ASN A 370 18.48 -5.14 -15.12
N ILE A 371 19.53 -4.59 -15.75
CA ILE A 371 20.29 -3.46 -15.19
C ILE A 371 19.43 -2.19 -15.17
N VAL A 372 18.70 -1.92 -16.25
CA VAL A 372 17.79 -0.77 -16.37
C VAL A 372 16.73 -0.81 -15.26
N LYS A 373 16.09 -1.98 -15.04
CA LYS A 373 15.14 -2.19 -13.94
C LYS A 373 15.81 -2.01 -12.57
N LYS A 374 16.99 -2.59 -12.35
CA LYS A 374 17.71 -2.52 -11.07
C LYS A 374 18.09 -1.08 -10.69
N HIS A 375 18.44 -0.24 -11.65
CA HIS A 375 18.87 1.13 -11.43
C HIS A 375 17.73 2.17 -11.57
N LYS A 376 16.48 1.73 -11.77
CA LYS A 376 15.31 2.62 -11.97
C LYS A 376 15.52 3.66 -13.06
N LEU A 377 16.20 3.27 -14.14
CA LEU A 377 16.42 4.13 -15.30
C LEU A 377 15.24 3.91 -16.24
N GLU A 378 14.22 4.75 -16.16
CA GLU A 378 13.04 4.59 -17.01
C GLU A 378 13.41 4.81 -18.49
N SER A 379 13.33 3.74 -19.29
CA SER A 379 13.33 3.75 -20.77
C SER A 379 14.49 4.48 -21.46
N SER A 380 15.72 4.40 -20.92
CA SER A 380 16.84 5.15 -21.47
C SER A 380 17.54 4.49 -22.67
N PHE A 381 17.30 3.20 -22.96
CA PHE A 381 17.97 2.48 -24.05
C PHE A 381 16.99 2.09 -25.16
N ILE A 382 17.26 2.55 -26.40
CA ILE A 382 16.51 2.16 -27.60
C ILE A 382 17.44 1.38 -28.52
N LYS A 383 17.13 0.10 -28.80
CA LYS A 383 17.93 -0.73 -29.72
C LYS A 383 17.83 -0.16 -31.13
N LYS A 384 18.97 0.23 -31.72
CA LYS A 384 19.06 0.70 -33.11
C LYS A 384 19.47 -0.42 -34.05
N GLN A 385 20.51 -1.18 -33.67
CA GLN A 385 21.05 -2.32 -34.41
C GLN A 385 21.59 -3.35 -33.42
N ASP A 386 22.06 -4.49 -33.93
CA ASP A 386 22.74 -5.48 -33.10
C ASP A 386 23.96 -4.86 -32.44
N HIS A 387 24.05 -5.03 -31.11
CA HIS A 387 25.04 -4.41 -30.24
C HIS A 387 25.04 -2.87 -30.20
N VAL A 388 24.12 -2.16 -30.86
CA VAL A 388 24.08 -0.69 -30.89
C VAL A 388 22.78 -0.16 -30.32
N TYR A 389 22.89 0.59 -29.23
CA TYR A 389 21.76 1.15 -28.49
C TYR A 389 21.86 2.67 -28.42
N SER A 390 20.71 3.35 -28.41
CA SER A 390 20.61 4.79 -28.20
C SER A 390 20.37 5.05 -26.71
N TYR A 391 21.27 5.79 -26.05
CA TYR A 391 21.16 6.23 -24.67
C TYR A 391 21.38 7.74 -24.58
N GLU A 392 20.43 8.49 -24.02
CA GLU A 392 20.47 9.97 -23.95
C GLU A 392 20.82 10.63 -25.30
N ASN A 393 20.18 10.17 -26.39
CA ASN A 393 20.44 10.60 -27.77
C ASN A 393 21.85 10.27 -28.33
N LYS A 394 22.69 9.53 -27.60
CA LYS A 394 23.99 9.03 -28.08
C LYS A 394 23.91 7.57 -28.48
N SER A 395 24.59 7.22 -29.57
CA SER A 395 24.73 5.83 -30.01
C SER A 395 25.86 5.17 -29.24
N VAL A 396 25.58 4.06 -28.58
CA VAL A 396 26.50 3.34 -27.70
C VAL A 396 26.57 1.88 -28.14
N TYR A 397 27.79 1.37 -28.36
CA TYR A 397 28.02 -0.04 -28.68
C TYR A 397 28.15 -0.85 -27.38
N ILE A 398 27.32 -1.88 -27.20
CA ILE A 398 27.22 -2.70 -25.98
C ILE A 398 27.55 -4.17 -26.31
N LEU A 399 28.39 -4.78 -25.48
CA LEU A 399 28.76 -6.20 -25.56
C LEU A 399 28.61 -6.91 -24.21
N LEU A 400 28.36 -8.21 -24.26
CA LEU A 400 28.33 -9.09 -23.09
C LEU A 400 29.61 -9.93 -23.07
N ARG A 401 30.39 -9.83 -21.98
CA ARG A 401 31.60 -10.65 -21.78
C ARG A 401 31.59 -11.21 -20.36
N ASN A 402 31.68 -12.52 -20.23
CA ASN A 402 31.67 -13.23 -18.95
C ASN A 402 30.47 -12.84 -18.05
N GLY A 403 29.28 -12.72 -18.64
CA GLY A 403 28.05 -12.34 -17.91
C GLY A 403 27.97 -10.87 -17.48
N SER A 404 28.95 -10.04 -17.85
CA SER A 404 28.96 -8.59 -17.55
C SER A 404 28.83 -7.77 -18.83
N LEU A 405 28.03 -6.71 -18.77
CA LEU A 405 27.81 -5.79 -19.89
C LEU A 405 28.87 -4.68 -19.90
N PHE A 406 29.44 -4.43 -21.08
CA PHE A 406 30.41 -3.37 -21.33
C PHE A 406 29.94 -2.50 -22.49
N PHE A 407 30.31 -1.21 -22.47
CA PHE A 407 30.10 -0.29 -23.57
C PHE A 407 31.42 0.20 -24.15
N LYS A 408 31.43 0.52 -25.45
CA LYS A 408 32.60 1.11 -26.14
C LYS A 408 32.71 2.59 -25.78
N SER A 409 33.84 2.96 -25.18
CA SER A 409 34.29 4.34 -24.98
C SER A 409 35.52 4.62 -25.85
N ASP A 410 35.93 5.89 -25.93
CA ASP A 410 37.12 6.28 -26.71
C ASP A 410 38.40 5.57 -26.22
N ASN A 411 38.47 5.23 -24.92
CA ASN A 411 39.59 4.53 -24.30
C ASN A 411 39.35 3.01 -24.15
N GLY A 412 38.52 2.41 -25.01
CA GLY A 412 38.19 0.99 -24.98
C GLY A 412 36.89 0.66 -24.26
N TYR A 413 36.75 -0.57 -23.77
CA TYR A 413 35.48 -1.06 -23.21
C TYR A 413 35.40 -0.82 -21.69
N LYS A 414 34.32 -0.19 -21.24
CA LYS A 414 34.05 0.09 -19.83
C LYS A 414 32.78 -0.62 -19.36
N PRO A 415 32.67 -0.99 -18.06
CA PRO A 415 31.44 -1.54 -17.50
C PRO A 415 30.24 -0.63 -17.76
N ILE A 416 29.08 -1.20 -18.08
CA ILE A 416 27.87 -0.42 -18.38
C ILE A 416 27.43 0.50 -17.23
N VAL A 417 27.78 0.16 -15.99
CA VAL A 417 27.50 0.96 -14.79
C VAL A 417 28.18 2.33 -14.84
N ASP A 418 29.36 2.42 -15.47
CA ASP A 418 30.10 3.67 -15.62
C ASP A 418 29.41 4.64 -16.58
N LEU A 419 28.51 4.16 -17.46
CA LEU A 419 27.72 5.01 -18.34
C LEU A 419 26.73 5.87 -17.54
N PHE A 420 26.31 5.40 -16.36
CA PHE A 420 25.38 6.12 -15.48
C PHE A 420 26.07 7.05 -14.49
N ALA A 421 27.40 6.93 -14.35
CA ALA A 421 28.18 7.81 -13.50
C ALA A 421 28.22 9.20 -14.18
N LYS A 422 27.30 10.09 -13.78
CA LYS A 422 27.20 11.46 -14.32
C LYS A 422 28.59 12.10 -14.39
N PRO A 423 29.06 12.54 -15.57
CA PRO A 423 30.29 13.30 -15.68
C PRO A 423 30.06 14.66 -15.01
N GLY A 424 30.42 14.77 -13.74
CA GLY A 424 30.30 16.03 -13.00
C GLY A 424 30.00 15.96 -11.50
N ASN A 425 29.83 14.79 -10.88
CA ASN A 425 29.60 14.74 -9.42
C ASN A 425 30.48 13.69 -8.71
N PRO A 426 31.73 14.03 -8.36
CA PRO A 426 32.60 13.15 -7.59
C PRO A 426 32.28 13.29 -6.10
N ARG A 427 31.09 12.84 -5.65
CA ARG A 427 30.82 12.62 -4.21
C ARG A 427 29.55 11.77 -4.03
N SER A 428 29.68 10.79 -3.15
CA SER A 428 28.64 9.91 -2.58
C SER A 428 28.27 8.62 -3.33
N LEU A 429 29.25 7.71 -3.48
CA LEU A 429 29.01 6.28 -3.25
C LEU A 429 30.21 5.68 -2.50
N SER A 430 30.21 5.87 -1.19
CA SER A 430 31.02 5.13 -0.20
C SER A 430 30.16 5.16 1.07
N LYS A 431 29.91 4.11 1.85
CA LYS A 431 30.49 2.79 2.05
C LYS A 431 29.35 1.91 2.61
N GLY A 432 29.40 0.61 2.40
CA GLY A 432 28.64 -0.33 3.23
C GLY A 432 28.15 -1.56 2.50
N GLN A 433 29.06 -2.46 2.15
CA GLN A 433 28.91 -3.91 2.36
C GLN A 433 30.18 -4.59 1.85
N SER A 434 30.98 -5.05 2.81
CA SER A 434 32.16 -5.88 2.60
C SER A 434 31.75 -7.29 2.19
N THR A 435 32.14 -7.73 1.00
CA THR A 435 32.32 -9.15 0.72
C THR A 435 33.72 -9.57 1.14
N PRO A 436 33.92 -10.76 1.76
CA PRO A 436 35.23 -11.19 2.22
C PRO A 436 36.07 -11.61 1.02
N LYS A 437 37.21 -10.94 0.82
CA LYS A 437 38.20 -11.34 -0.18
C LYS A 437 39.30 -12.12 0.55
N ILE A 438 39.31 -13.42 0.34
CA ILE A 438 40.46 -14.29 0.60
C ILE A 438 41.59 -13.80 -0.32
N GLN A 439 42.71 -13.34 0.23
CA GLN A 439 43.97 -13.30 -0.50
C GLN A 439 45.19 -13.33 0.42
N LEU A 440 45.88 -14.46 0.28
CA LEU A 440 47.30 -14.78 0.48
C LEU A 440 48.26 -13.66 0.88
N VAL A 441 48.97 -13.97 1.96
CA VAL A 441 50.17 -13.33 2.51
C VAL A 441 51.32 -13.34 1.51
N THR A 442 51.92 -12.17 1.24
CA THR A 442 53.36 -12.06 0.99
C THR A 442 53.91 -10.79 1.62
N ASN A 443 54.93 -10.98 2.47
CA ASN A 443 55.68 -9.97 3.21
C ASN A 443 56.59 -9.14 2.30
N SER A 444 56.76 -7.84 2.61
CA SER A 444 58.08 -7.20 2.83
C SER A 444 57.94 -5.70 3.18
N PRO A 445 58.78 -5.15 4.09
CA PRO A 445 58.70 -3.77 4.59
C PRO A 445 59.82 -2.87 4.05
N SER A 446 59.59 -1.55 3.91
CA SER A 446 60.66 -0.55 4.09
C SER A 446 60.18 0.89 4.32
N ASN A 447 60.68 1.44 5.44
CA ASN A 447 61.24 2.78 5.71
C ASN A 447 60.50 4.12 5.43
N LYS A 448 60.19 4.79 6.56
CA LYS A 448 60.69 6.11 7.04
C LYS A 448 60.83 7.28 6.02
N ARG A 449 60.16 8.41 6.30
CA ARG A 449 60.80 9.67 6.79
C ARG A 449 59.79 10.80 7.07
N HIS A 450 60.14 11.60 8.08
CA HIS A 450 59.53 12.82 8.60
C HIS A 450 59.38 13.97 7.58
N ARG A 451 58.38 14.85 7.80
CA ARG A 451 58.58 16.30 7.97
C ARG A 451 57.45 16.97 8.75
N ARG A 452 57.85 17.91 9.62
CA ARG A 452 57.06 18.77 10.53
C ARG A 452 56.43 19.95 9.76
N PHE A 453 55.30 20.44 10.26
CA PHE A 453 55.06 21.80 10.83
C PHE A 453 53.60 22.24 10.63
N GLY A 454 53.04 22.94 11.63
CA GLY A 454 51.89 23.82 11.43
C GLY A 454 50.76 23.63 12.44
N SER A 455 50.96 24.15 13.65
CA SER A 455 49.98 24.31 14.72
C SER A 455 48.81 25.24 14.35
N SER A 456 47.60 24.90 14.79
CA SER A 456 46.52 25.86 15.00
C SER A 456 45.73 25.43 16.24
N ASN A 457 45.77 26.29 17.26
CA ASN A 457 45.04 26.15 18.51
C ASN A 457 43.54 26.33 18.27
N ILE A 458 42.73 25.40 18.76
CA ILE A 458 41.34 25.68 19.11
C ILE A 458 41.13 25.18 20.53
N ILE A 459 40.75 26.13 21.38
CA ILE A 459 40.43 26.00 22.80
C ILE A 459 39.08 25.28 22.90
N LEU A 460 39.05 24.13 23.57
CA LEU A 460 37.83 23.44 23.98
C LEU A 460 37.59 23.76 25.46
N GLU A 461 36.56 24.56 25.71
CA GLU A 461 36.03 24.77 27.05
C GLU A 461 35.43 23.48 27.60
N LYS A 462 35.86 23.15 28.81
CA LYS A 462 35.29 22.12 29.66
C LYS A 462 33.97 22.61 30.24
N THR A 463 32.88 21.89 30.00
CA THR A 463 31.74 21.87 30.92
C THR A 463 31.56 20.48 31.51
N LYS A 464 31.32 20.52 32.82
CA LYS A 464 31.41 19.45 33.80
C LYS A 464 30.23 18.50 33.69
N GLY A 465 30.47 17.23 33.98
CA GLY A 465 29.43 16.25 34.24
C GLY A 465 28.70 16.51 35.55
N PHE A 466 27.49 15.98 35.63
CA PHE A 466 26.84 15.55 36.87
C PHE A 466 25.82 14.47 36.52
N ASP A 467 26.06 13.26 37.02
CA ASP A 467 25.14 12.14 37.06
C ASP A 467 24.00 12.41 38.06
N PHE A 468 22.81 11.87 37.82
CA PHE A 468 22.06 11.13 38.85
C PHE A 468 20.94 10.26 38.26
N ASP A 469 20.83 9.08 38.86
CA ASP A 469 19.95 7.92 38.65
C ASP A 469 18.44 8.15 38.77
N ARG A 470 17.69 7.17 38.21
CA ARG A 470 16.46 6.46 38.72
C ARG A 470 15.43 6.26 37.60
N THR A 471 14.73 5.14 37.42
CA THR A 471 14.66 3.79 38.00
C THR A 471 13.81 2.97 37.02
N ILE A 472 14.17 1.72 36.74
CA ILE A 472 13.32 0.77 35.99
C ILE A 472 12.56 -0.07 37.00
N GLU A 473 11.23 -0.02 36.97
CA GLU A 473 10.37 -0.91 37.74
C GLU A 473 9.79 -1.98 36.80
N THR A 474 10.16 -3.23 37.06
CA THR A 474 9.69 -4.43 36.37
C THR A 474 8.77 -5.19 37.32
N GLN A 475 7.52 -5.42 36.94
CA GLN A 475 6.67 -6.41 37.61
C GLN A 475 6.38 -7.58 36.67
N ARG A 476 7.02 -8.71 37.00
CA ARG A 476 6.61 -10.07 36.64
C ARG A 476 5.60 -10.54 37.68
N HIS A 477 4.50 -11.14 37.25
CA HIS A 477 3.80 -12.14 38.05
C HIS A 477 3.60 -13.42 37.23
N GLN A 478 4.30 -14.47 37.69
CA GLN A 478 3.95 -15.87 37.45
C GLN A 478 2.98 -16.30 38.55
N SER A 479 2.00 -17.13 38.21
CA SER A 479 1.48 -18.16 39.12
C SER A 479 1.11 -19.41 38.32
N SER A 480 1.85 -20.47 38.61
CA SER A 480 1.50 -21.89 38.45
C SER A 480 0.47 -22.27 39.53
N GLU A 481 -0.40 -23.28 39.42
CA GLU A 481 -0.13 -24.72 39.33
C GLU A 481 -1.44 -25.52 39.08
N ARG A 482 -1.31 -26.68 38.39
CA ARG A 482 -1.85 -28.06 38.66
C ARG A 482 -3.30 -28.26 39.13
N CYS A 483 -4.06 -29.31 38.82
CA CYS A 483 -3.93 -30.66 38.23
C CYS A 483 -5.35 -31.01 37.69
N LEU A 484 -5.56 -31.90 36.72
CA LEU A 484 -5.82 -33.33 36.97
C LEU A 484 -5.99 -34.10 35.65
N LEU A 485 -5.59 -35.36 35.73
CA LEU A 485 -5.62 -36.43 34.73
C LEU A 485 -7.05 -36.88 34.38
N GLY A 486 -7.23 -37.35 33.15
CA GLY A 486 -8.42 -38.09 32.73
C GLY A 486 -8.21 -38.81 31.40
N HIS A 487 -7.82 -40.08 31.48
CA HIS A 487 -7.75 -41.02 30.36
C HIS A 487 -9.14 -41.30 29.74
N GLY A 488 -9.16 -41.57 28.43
CA GLY A 488 -10.33 -42.11 27.74
C GLY A 488 -9.99 -42.50 26.30
N ASN A 489 -9.42 -43.69 26.13
CA ASN A 489 -9.32 -44.40 24.86
C ASN A 489 -10.72 -44.71 24.32
N GLU A 490 -10.93 -44.60 23.02
CA GLU A 490 -11.71 -45.61 22.30
C GLU A 490 -11.31 -45.71 20.83
N LYS A 491 -11.16 -46.96 20.38
CA LYS A 491 -10.68 -47.40 19.07
C LYS A 491 -11.86 -47.82 18.21
N GLY A 492 -11.68 -47.62 16.91
CA GLY A 492 -12.21 -48.51 15.87
C GLY A 492 -13.48 -48.03 15.19
N SER A 493 -13.82 -48.44 13.96
CA SER A 493 -13.09 -49.16 12.94
C SER A 493 -13.97 -49.13 11.66
N LYS A 494 -13.32 -49.31 10.51
CA LYS A 494 -13.84 -49.91 9.26
C LYS A 494 -14.64 -49.05 8.25
N THR A 495 -14.26 -49.36 7.01
CA THR A 495 -14.52 -48.80 5.68
C THR A 495 -15.86 -49.32 5.07
N PRO A 496 -16.07 -49.31 3.74
CA PRO A 496 -16.76 -48.26 3.00
C PRO A 496 -18.06 -48.78 2.33
N ARG A 497 -18.93 -47.90 1.83
CA ARG A 497 -19.95 -48.27 0.84
C ARG A 497 -19.96 -47.31 -0.34
N SER A 498 -19.66 -47.90 -1.49
CA SER A 498 -19.89 -47.42 -2.84
C SER A 498 -21.35 -47.66 -3.27
N VAL A 499 -21.67 -47.20 -4.49
CA VAL A 499 -22.90 -47.41 -5.31
C VAL A 499 -23.99 -46.34 -5.01
N ALA A 500 -24.55 -45.56 -5.93
CA ALA A 500 -24.73 -45.64 -7.39
C ALA A 500 -25.00 -44.23 -8.00
N PRO A 501 -25.05 -44.09 -9.35
CA PRO A 501 -25.08 -42.82 -10.06
C PRO A 501 -26.50 -42.27 -10.28
N LEU A 502 -26.62 -40.94 -10.29
CA LEU A 502 -27.82 -40.23 -10.74
C LEU A 502 -27.78 -40.07 -12.26
N THR A 503 -28.89 -40.50 -12.86
CA THR A 503 -29.18 -40.56 -14.28
C THR A 503 -29.53 -39.21 -14.90
N ASP A 504 -29.23 -39.12 -16.20
CA ASP A 504 -29.70 -38.15 -17.16
C ASP A 504 -31.15 -37.70 -16.97
N ARG A 505 -31.36 -36.39 -16.96
CA ARG A 505 -32.60 -35.77 -17.46
C ARG A 505 -32.27 -34.72 -18.51
N THR A 506 -32.27 -35.19 -19.75
CA THR A 506 -32.57 -34.38 -20.91
C THR A 506 -34.00 -33.85 -20.78
N ASN A 507 -34.20 -32.54 -20.94
CA ASN A 507 -35.50 -32.03 -21.35
C ASN A 507 -35.34 -30.87 -22.34
N ARG A 508 -35.89 -31.14 -23.52
CA ARG A 508 -36.08 -30.24 -24.65
C ARG A 508 -37.22 -29.27 -24.34
N PHE A 509 -37.03 -27.99 -24.63
CA PHE A 509 -38.05 -27.08 -25.19
C PHE A 509 -37.30 -26.10 -26.10
N LYS A 510 -37.27 -26.35 -27.41
CA LYS A 510 -38.18 -25.81 -28.44
C LYS A 510 -38.26 -24.27 -28.50
N ASN A 511 -37.58 -23.74 -29.52
CA ASN A 511 -38.04 -22.77 -30.51
C ASN A 511 -38.65 -21.44 -30.03
N GLY A 512 -37.84 -20.38 -30.11
CA GLY A 512 -38.29 -19.00 -30.25
C GLY A 512 -37.57 -18.34 -31.43
N LYS A 513 -38.36 -17.90 -32.41
CA LYS A 513 -37.96 -17.38 -33.73
C LYS A 513 -37.20 -16.05 -33.69
N ALA A 514 -36.46 -15.85 -34.78
CA ALA A 514 -35.77 -14.64 -35.22
C ALA A 514 -36.63 -13.37 -35.23
N MET A 515 -35.99 -12.23 -34.94
CA MET A 515 -36.33 -10.95 -35.57
C MET A 515 -35.09 -10.08 -35.83
N HIS A 516 -34.89 -9.83 -37.12
CA HIS A 516 -34.46 -8.61 -37.82
C HIS A 516 -33.42 -7.66 -37.20
N LYS A 517 -32.29 -7.60 -37.92
CA LYS A 517 -31.44 -6.42 -38.12
C LYS A 517 -32.25 -5.26 -38.72
N ALA A 518 -31.97 -4.05 -38.25
CA ALA A 518 -32.08 -2.81 -39.02
C ALA A 518 -30.93 -1.85 -38.63
N PRO A 519 -30.52 -0.93 -39.52
CA PRO A 519 -29.17 -0.38 -39.54
C PRO A 519 -29.03 0.97 -38.84
N PHE A 520 -27.77 1.30 -38.59
CA PHE A 520 -27.26 2.62 -38.21
C PHE A 520 -27.69 3.72 -39.19
N LYS A 521 -28.01 4.89 -38.62
CA LYS A 521 -27.82 6.20 -39.23
C LYS A 521 -26.62 6.86 -38.58
#